data_AF-A0AAU8JHC8-F1
#
_entry.id   AF-A0AAU8JHC8-F1
#
_cell.length_a   1.000
_cell.length_b   1.000
_cell.length_c   1.000
_cell.angle_alpha   90.00
_cell.angle_beta   90.00
_cell.angle_gamma   90.00
#
_symmetry.space_group_name_H-M   'P 1'
#
loop_
_entity.id
_entity.type
_entity.pdbx_description
1 polymer ?
#
loop_
_entity_poly.entity_id
_entity_poly.type
_entity_poly.pdbx_seq_one_letter_code
_entity_poly.pdbx_strand_id
1 'polypeptide(L)'
;MSKSNQPDKKSLSQPDLPCLIKLDEGLFGSRISERISPEMIEHQLQNFLQKLEDFRMVIEEDETWDGEDYDDYEYEDVDFAELEPKIISILSSQKIKVNWLNLQKYLAYLNKSIQTPCILTGNQEFEWEEYYIFGPGTPKQHEKQRKINASYMDRFQLIDLVKEVSESQGIMAEVERLSDKKVFTLPLCQLEEAEPITANYELIDTYVTWFENYQD
;
A
#
# COMPACT_ATOMS: atom_id res chain seq x y z
N MET A 1 13.92 30.14 -75.58
CA MET A 1 13.93 28.70 -75.87
C MET A 1 14.69 28.02 -74.72
N SER A 2 13.97 27.59 -73.67
CA SER A 2 13.54 26.19 -73.40
C SER A 2 14.71 25.36 -72.82
N LYS A 3 14.91 25.42 -71.50
CA LYS A 3 14.47 24.46 -70.44
C LYS A 3 15.10 23.06 -70.54
N SER A 4 15.86 22.69 -69.51
CA SER A 4 15.74 21.38 -68.86
C SER A 4 16.07 21.51 -67.38
N ASN A 5 15.15 21.02 -66.55
CA ASN A 5 15.16 20.97 -65.10
C ASN A 5 15.71 19.61 -64.63
N GLN A 6 16.50 19.58 -63.56
CA GLN A 6 16.34 18.62 -62.46
C GLN A 6 16.80 19.28 -61.14
N PRO A 7 16.01 19.20 -60.06
CA PRO A 7 16.38 19.75 -58.76
C PRO A 7 17.13 18.72 -57.89
N ASP A 8 18.17 19.21 -57.20
CA ASP A 8 18.91 18.50 -56.17
C ASP A 8 17.99 18.13 -54.99
N LYS A 9 18.02 16.85 -54.62
CA LYS A 9 17.40 16.34 -53.40
C LYS A 9 18.19 16.83 -52.20
N LYS A 10 17.66 17.81 -51.46
CA LYS A 10 18.07 18.07 -50.07
C LYS A 10 17.66 16.86 -49.21
N SER A 11 18.63 16.05 -48.80
CA SER A 11 18.45 15.11 -47.69
C SER A 11 18.37 15.93 -46.39
N LEU A 12 17.25 15.81 -45.68
CA LEU A 12 17.17 16.24 -44.29
C LEU A 12 18.12 15.39 -43.46
N SER A 13 18.95 16.07 -42.67
CA SER A 13 19.81 15.52 -41.63
C SER A 13 19.03 14.61 -40.68
N GLN A 14 19.49 13.37 -40.52
CA GLN A 14 19.09 12.53 -39.39
C GLN A 14 19.62 13.16 -38.09
N PRO A 15 18.82 13.23 -37.02
CA PRO A 15 19.34 13.61 -35.71
C PRO A 15 20.26 12.50 -35.18
N ASP A 16 21.41 12.91 -34.65
CA ASP A 16 22.44 12.04 -34.09
C ASP A 16 21.86 11.09 -33.03
N LEU A 17 22.02 9.77 -33.27
CA LEU A 17 21.86 8.76 -32.24
C LEU A 17 22.88 9.02 -31.13
N PRO A 18 22.48 9.11 -29.85
CA PRO A 18 23.42 9.25 -28.76
C PRO A 18 24.34 8.03 -28.72
N CYS A 19 25.63 8.33 -28.57
CA CYS A 19 26.77 7.42 -28.57
C CYS A 19 26.49 6.10 -27.84
N LEU A 20 26.54 5.00 -28.58
CA LEU A 20 26.73 3.65 -28.03
C LEU A 20 28.01 3.69 -27.19
N ILE A 21 27.87 3.52 -25.87
CA ILE A 21 28.98 3.38 -24.94
C ILE A 21 29.86 2.23 -25.45
N LYS A 22 31.01 2.55 -26.02
CA LYS A 22 32.08 1.58 -26.25
C LYS A 22 32.63 1.25 -24.88
N LEU A 23 32.30 0.06 -24.38
CA LEU A 23 32.98 -0.51 -23.24
C LEU A 23 34.42 -0.80 -23.67
N ASP A 24 35.36 -0.12 -23.04
CA ASP A 24 36.79 -0.30 -23.25
C ASP A 24 37.16 -1.71 -22.74
N GLU A 25 37.54 -2.59 -23.66
CA GLU A 25 38.01 -3.94 -23.39
C GLU A 25 39.42 -3.88 -22.78
N GLY A 26 39.50 -3.57 -21.49
CA GLY A 26 40.80 -3.30 -20.89
C GLY A 26 40.91 -3.37 -19.38
N LEU A 27 40.01 -4.01 -18.62
CA LEU A 27 40.28 -4.25 -17.19
C LEU A 27 39.43 -5.29 -16.44
N PHE A 28 38.80 -6.29 -17.08
CA PHE A 28 38.25 -7.41 -16.29
C PHE A 28 38.46 -8.73 -17.02
N GLY A 29 39.28 -9.58 -16.39
CA GLY A 29 39.58 -10.91 -16.86
C GLY A 29 38.33 -11.75 -17.07
N SER A 30 38.22 -12.28 -18.28
CA SER A 30 37.83 -13.66 -18.62
C SER A 30 37.15 -14.45 -17.49
N ARG A 31 35.79 -14.58 -17.51
CA ARG A 31 34.99 -15.77 -17.04
C ARG A 31 33.48 -15.53 -16.78
N ILE A 32 32.75 -14.76 -17.61
CA ILE A 32 31.27 -14.68 -17.47
C ILE A 32 30.50 -15.12 -18.74
N SER A 33 31.17 -15.48 -19.83
CA SER A 33 30.49 -15.83 -21.09
C SER A 33 29.92 -17.26 -21.19
N GLU A 34 29.86 -18.05 -20.12
CA GLU A 34 29.50 -19.48 -20.19
C GLU A 34 28.28 -19.92 -19.34
N ARG A 35 27.48 -19.01 -18.77
CA ARG A 35 26.38 -19.43 -17.86
C ARG A 35 25.03 -18.77 -18.06
N ILE A 36 24.67 -18.42 -19.29
CA ILE A 36 23.29 -18.03 -19.59
C ILE A 36 22.87 -18.81 -20.84
N SER A 37 22.08 -19.88 -20.67
CA SER A 37 21.51 -20.59 -21.80
C SER A 37 20.40 -19.73 -22.44
N PRO A 38 20.24 -19.75 -23.77
CA PRO A 38 19.18 -19.03 -24.46
C PRO A 38 17.79 -19.33 -23.89
N GLU A 39 17.56 -20.58 -23.47
CA GLU A 39 16.32 -21.05 -22.84
C GLU A 39 16.05 -20.36 -21.49
N MET A 40 17.08 -19.99 -20.73
CA MET A 40 16.94 -19.30 -19.45
C MET A 40 16.58 -17.83 -19.64
N ILE A 41 17.03 -17.21 -20.74
CA ILE A 41 16.63 -15.86 -21.14
C ILE A 41 15.19 -15.88 -21.66
N GLU A 42 14.85 -16.89 -22.46
CA GLU A 42 13.50 -17.07 -22.99
C GLU A 42 12.49 -17.28 -21.86
N HIS A 43 12.79 -18.12 -20.86
CA HIS A 43 11.92 -18.29 -19.69
C HIS A 43 11.79 -16.99 -18.86
N GLN A 44 12.86 -16.19 -18.75
CA GLN A 44 12.80 -14.90 -18.07
C GLN A 44 11.96 -13.87 -18.84
N LEU A 45 12.07 -13.87 -20.17
CA LEU A 45 11.26 -13.03 -21.05
C LEU A 45 9.79 -13.46 -21.03
N GLN A 46 9.49 -14.76 -21.07
CA GLN A 46 8.12 -15.28 -20.97
C GLN A 46 7.48 -14.94 -19.62
N ASN A 47 8.24 -15.04 -18.51
CA ASN A 47 7.75 -14.61 -17.19
C ASN A 47 7.58 -13.09 -17.09
N PHE A 48 8.36 -12.30 -17.83
CA PHE A 48 8.21 -10.85 -17.90
C PHE A 48 7.01 -10.46 -18.78
N LEU A 49 6.79 -11.15 -19.90
CA LEU A 49 5.64 -10.97 -20.77
C LEU A 49 4.34 -11.38 -20.06
N GLN A 50 4.34 -12.49 -19.32
CA GLN A 50 3.18 -12.89 -18.51
C GLN A 50 2.87 -11.84 -17.42
N LYS A 51 3.90 -11.26 -16.80
CA LYS A 51 3.73 -10.16 -15.84
C LYS A 51 3.23 -8.88 -16.49
N LEU A 52 3.65 -8.58 -17.71
CA LEU A 52 3.12 -7.46 -18.48
C LEU A 52 1.67 -7.72 -18.88
N GLU A 53 1.28 -8.95 -19.20
CA GLU A 53 -0.12 -9.33 -19.43
C GLU A 53 -0.96 -9.23 -18.15
N ASP A 54 -0.43 -9.65 -17.00
CA ASP A 54 -1.12 -9.51 -15.71
C ASP A 54 -1.24 -8.03 -15.31
N PHE A 55 -0.23 -7.21 -15.58
CA PHE A 55 -0.26 -5.75 -15.36
C PHE A 55 -1.13 -5.04 -16.41
N ARG A 56 -1.22 -5.58 -17.63
CA ARG A 56 -2.08 -5.09 -18.71
C ARG A 56 -3.54 -5.46 -18.47
N MET A 57 -3.87 -6.60 -17.87
CA MET A 57 -5.24 -6.90 -17.40
C MET A 57 -5.72 -5.89 -16.35
N VAL A 58 -4.80 -5.33 -15.55
CA VAL A 58 -5.09 -4.26 -14.59
C VAL A 58 -5.27 -2.90 -15.28
N ILE A 59 -4.75 -2.72 -16.51
CA ILE A 59 -4.83 -1.46 -17.27
C ILE A 59 -5.92 -1.50 -18.36
N GLU A 60 -6.26 -2.67 -18.90
CA GLU A 60 -7.20 -2.82 -20.03
C GLU A 60 -8.68 -2.81 -19.64
N GLU A 61 -9.03 -2.86 -18.35
CA GLU A 61 -10.36 -2.44 -17.92
C GLU A 61 -10.53 -0.90 -17.98
N ASP A 62 -9.46 -0.16 -18.30
CA ASP A 62 -9.39 1.30 -18.32
C ASP A 62 -9.03 1.87 -19.72
N GLU A 63 -9.14 1.08 -20.81
CA GLU A 63 -8.95 1.57 -22.19
C GLU A 63 -10.19 2.30 -22.76
N THR A 64 -10.80 3.15 -21.94
CA THR A 64 -11.49 4.38 -22.37
C THR A 64 -10.89 5.58 -21.63
N TRP A 65 -9.56 5.65 -21.58
CA TRP A 65 -8.84 6.82 -21.09
C TRP A 65 -8.79 7.91 -22.18
N ASP A 66 -9.93 8.56 -22.43
CA ASP A 66 -9.90 9.94 -22.91
C ASP A 66 -9.48 10.83 -21.74
N GLY A 67 -8.63 11.81 -21.99
CA GLY A 67 -7.95 12.58 -20.93
C GLY A 67 -8.87 13.54 -20.16
N GLU A 68 -10.11 13.16 -19.87
CA GLU A 68 -11.12 13.94 -19.17
C GLU A 68 -11.95 13.07 -18.22
N ASP A 69 -11.32 12.31 -17.31
CA ASP A 69 -11.95 11.91 -16.05
C ASP A 69 -10.82 11.68 -15.02
N TYR A 70 -10.33 12.77 -14.45
CA TYR A 70 -9.83 12.68 -13.08
C TYR A 70 -11.07 12.39 -12.25
N ASP A 71 -11.31 11.12 -11.95
CA ASP A 71 -12.28 10.74 -10.94
C ASP A 71 -12.05 11.65 -9.74
N ASP A 72 -13.06 12.49 -9.49
CA ASP A 72 -13.22 13.27 -8.28
C ASP A 72 -13.33 12.22 -7.17
N TYR A 73 -12.19 11.79 -6.63
CA TYR A 73 -12.13 11.02 -5.40
C TYR A 73 -12.69 11.95 -4.33
N GLU A 74 -14.01 11.94 -4.18
CA GLU A 74 -14.74 12.63 -3.15
C GLU A 74 -14.26 11.99 -1.84
N TYR A 75 -13.24 12.59 -1.22
CA TYR A 75 -12.88 12.29 0.15
C TYR A 75 -14.17 12.50 0.94
N GLU A 76 -14.77 11.41 1.45
CA GLU A 76 -15.91 11.53 2.34
C GLU A 76 -15.44 12.38 3.53
N ASP A 77 -15.88 13.64 3.55
CA ASP A 77 -15.57 14.55 4.64
C ASP A 77 -16.04 13.91 5.94
N VAL A 78 -15.12 13.81 6.92
CA VAL A 78 -15.46 13.29 8.25
C VAL A 78 -16.57 14.17 8.84
N ASP A 79 -17.75 13.60 9.05
CA ASP A 79 -18.84 14.32 9.71
C ASP A 79 -18.59 14.38 11.23
N PHE A 80 -17.84 15.41 11.64
CA PHE A 80 -17.55 15.67 13.05
C PHE A 80 -18.82 15.90 13.88
N ALA A 81 -19.93 16.35 13.27
CA ALA A 81 -21.19 16.54 13.99
C ALA A 81 -21.83 15.20 14.40
N GLU A 82 -21.56 14.13 13.67
CA GLU A 82 -21.95 12.76 14.03
C GLU A 82 -20.91 12.06 14.92
N LEU A 83 -19.62 12.32 14.67
CA LEU A 83 -18.51 11.69 15.40
C LEU A 83 -18.45 12.14 16.87
N GLU A 84 -18.36 13.45 17.13
CA GLU A 84 -18.09 13.98 18.48
C GLU A 84 -19.10 13.52 19.54
N PRO A 85 -20.44 13.51 19.29
CA PRO A 85 -21.40 12.99 20.25
C PRO A 85 -21.17 11.53 20.65
N LYS A 86 -20.75 10.68 19.69
CA LYS A 86 -20.41 9.27 19.97
C LYS A 86 -19.20 9.20 20.90
N ILE A 87 -18.15 9.95 20.60
CA ILE A 87 -16.92 10.01 21.42
C ILE A 87 -17.21 10.55 22.82
N ILE A 88 -17.97 11.64 22.94
CA ILE A 88 -18.37 12.23 24.22
C ILE A 88 -19.13 11.21 25.08
N SER A 89 -20.02 10.43 24.45
CA SER A 89 -20.77 9.36 25.13
C SER A 89 -19.84 8.28 25.67
N ILE A 90 -18.93 7.77 24.83
CA ILE A 90 -17.94 6.74 25.20
C ILE A 90 -17.03 7.22 26.34
N LEU A 91 -16.51 8.45 26.24
CA LEU A 91 -15.56 9.01 27.21
C LEU A 91 -16.24 9.59 28.46
N SER A 92 -17.56 9.77 28.41
CA SER A 92 -18.35 10.50 29.41
C SER A 92 -17.74 11.87 29.73
N SER A 93 -17.28 12.58 28.70
CA SER A 93 -16.49 13.82 28.83
C SER A 93 -16.59 14.68 27.56
N GLN A 94 -16.72 15.99 27.73
CA GLN A 94 -16.62 16.97 26.64
C GLN A 94 -15.17 17.19 26.17
N LYS A 95 -14.19 16.82 26.99
CA LYS A 95 -12.77 16.88 26.63
C LYS A 95 -12.40 15.59 25.91
N ILE A 96 -12.50 15.60 24.59
CA ILE A 96 -12.31 14.42 23.74
C ILE A 96 -10.90 14.28 23.18
N LYS A 97 -9.98 15.20 23.46
CA LYS A 97 -8.58 15.10 23.02
C LYS A 97 -7.94 13.75 23.37
N VAL A 98 -7.11 13.20 22.49
CA VAL A 98 -6.34 11.98 22.76
C VAL A 98 -5.37 12.26 23.91
N ASN A 99 -5.52 11.47 24.97
CA ASN A 99 -4.62 11.43 26.11
C ASN A 99 -4.78 10.08 26.80
N TRP A 100 -3.82 9.73 27.65
CA TRP A 100 -3.78 8.45 28.33
C TRP A 100 -5.08 8.07 29.04
N LEU A 101 -5.73 9.03 29.73
CA LEU A 101 -6.98 8.77 30.46
C LEU A 101 -8.14 8.48 29.51
N ASN A 102 -8.25 9.22 28.41
CA ASN A 102 -9.30 8.99 27.41
C ASN A 102 -9.08 7.69 26.64
N LEU A 103 -7.83 7.35 26.29
CA LEU A 103 -7.49 6.07 25.68
C LEU A 103 -7.86 4.88 26.57
N GLN A 104 -7.60 4.97 27.89
CA GLN A 104 -8.00 3.93 28.84
C GLN A 104 -9.53 3.73 28.91
N LYS A 105 -10.30 4.83 28.88
CA LYS A 105 -11.76 4.75 28.84
C LYS A 105 -12.26 4.12 27.53
N TYR A 106 -11.68 4.54 26.41
CA TYR A 106 -12.04 4.02 25.09
C TYR A 106 -11.71 2.53 24.98
N LEU A 107 -10.53 2.12 25.44
CA LEU A 107 -10.13 0.71 25.54
C LEU A 107 -11.13 -0.12 26.37
N ALA A 108 -11.58 0.40 27.50
CA ALA A 108 -12.57 -0.28 28.33
C ALA A 108 -13.94 -0.41 27.65
N TYR A 109 -14.29 0.52 26.76
CA TYR A 109 -15.47 0.45 25.92
C TYR A 109 -15.31 -0.60 24.82
N LEU A 110 -14.23 -0.54 24.03
CA LEU A 110 -13.96 -1.50 22.95
C LEU A 110 -13.95 -2.95 23.44
N ASN A 111 -13.28 -3.22 24.57
CA ASN A 111 -13.25 -4.56 25.18
C ASN A 111 -14.64 -5.13 25.54
N LYS A 112 -15.65 -4.27 25.73
CA LYS A 112 -17.03 -4.69 26.03
C LYS A 112 -17.91 -4.76 24.78
N SER A 113 -17.57 -3.98 23.76
CA SER A 113 -18.44 -3.73 22.61
C SER A 113 -18.07 -4.57 21.40
N ILE A 114 -16.78 -4.92 21.23
CA ILE A 114 -16.32 -5.72 20.10
C ILE A 114 -16.97 -7.11 20.14
N GLN A 115 -17.54 -7.50 19.00
CA GLN A 115 -18.14 -8.81 18.79
C GLN A 115 -17.11 -9.76 18.18
N THR A 116 -17.10 -11.02 18.65
CA THR A 116 -16.21 -12.04 18.11
C THR A 116 -16.96 -13.00 17.17
N PRO A 117 -16.36 -13.42 16.05
CA PRO A 117 -15.04 -13.03 15.55
C PRO A 117 -15.00 -11.60 15.02
N CYS A 118 -13.84 -10.95 15.12
CA CYS A 118 -13.54 -9.65 14.51
C CYS A 118 -12.34 -9.86 13.58
N ILE A 119 -12.56 -9.64 12.28
CA ILE A 119 -11.53 -9.87 11.26
C ILE A 119 -11.03 -8.52 10.79
N LEU A 120 -9.74 -8.29 10.95
CA LEU A 120 -9.09 -7.02 10.66
C LEU A 120 -8.15 -7.16 9.45
N THR A 121 -7.89 -6.05 8.79
CA THR A 121 -6.85 -5.88 7.77
C THR A 121 -6.13 -4.55 8.01
N GLY A 122 -4.97 -4.31 7.39
CA GLY A 122 -4.34 -2.99 7.49
C GLY A 122 -5.14 -1.96 6.70
N ASN A 123 -5.40 -0.79 7.30
CA ASN A 123 -6.12 0.30 6.63
C ASN A 123 -5.22 1.05 5.61
N GLN A 124 -3.90 0.95 5.79
CA GLN A 124 -2.87 1.51 4.92
C GLN A 124 -1.63 0.61 4.98
N GLU A 125 -0.68 0.82 4.06
CA GLU A 125 0.62 0.19 4.11
C GLU A 125 1.34 0.42 5.44
N PHE A 126 1.98 -0.61 5.98
CA PHE A 126 2.84 -0.44 7.16
C PHE A 126 4.17 0.21 6.76
N GLU A 127 4.81 0.92 7.70
CA GLU A 127 6.06 1.65 7.48
C GLU A 127 7.16 0.80 6.79
N TRP A 128 7.26 -0.49 7.12
CA TRP A 128 8.26 -1.37 6.51
C TRP A 128 7.96 -1.68 5.03
N GLU A 129 6.71 -1.55 4.59
CA GLU A 129 6.25 -1.81 3.23
C GLU A 129 6.53 -0.64 2.28
N GLU A 130 6.58 0.59 2.78
CA GLU A 130 6.85 1.81 1.99
C GLU A 130 8.13 1.67 1.14
N TYR A 131 9.20 1.09 1.70
CA TYR A 131 10.45 0.86 0.98
C TYR A 131 10.29 0.03 -0.30
N TYR A 132 9.30 -0.86 -0.33
CA TYR A 132 9.06 -1.75 -1.45
C TYR A 132 7.93 -1.27 -2.37
N ILE A 133 6.98 -0.50 -1.83
CA ILE A 133 5.85 0.05 -2.59
C ILE A 133 6.26 1.34 -3.31
N PHE A 134 6.89 2.27 -2.59
CA PHE A 134 7.28 3.59 -3.10
C PHE A 134 8.80 3.75 -3.24
N GLY A 135 9.57 2.91 -2.55
CA GLY A 135 11.03 2.95 -2.56
C GLY A 135 11.69 2.08 -3.64
N PRO A 136 13.01 1.85 -3.55
CA PRO A 136 13.77 1.08 -4.52
C PRO A 136 13.64 -0.45 -4.36
N GLY A 137 12.86 -0.91 -3.38
CA GLY A 137 12.63 -2.32 -3.13
C GLY A 137 11.88 -3.00 -4.30
N THR A 138 12.04 -4.31 -4.43
CA THR A 138 11.34 -5.08 -5.47
C THR A 138 10.13 -5.83 -4.89
N PRO A 139 9.07 -6.08 -5.68
CA PRO A 139 7.93 -6.89 -5.25
C PRO A 139 8.31 -8.28 -4.75
N LYS A 140 9.35 -8.88 -5.35
CA LYS A 140 9.87 -10.19 -4.91
C LYS A 140 10.53 -10.13 -3.52
N GLN A 141 11.13 -9.00 -3.15
CA GLN A 141 11.67 -8.82 -1.80
C GLN A 141 10.54 -8.53 -0.80
N HIS A 142 9.54 -7.73 -1.19
CA HIS A 142 8.34 -7.50 -0.40
C HIS A 142 7.63 -8.81 -0.04
N GLU A 143 7.35 -9.65 -1.03
CA GLU A 143 6.70 -10.96 -0.82
C GLU A 143 7.50 -11.86 0.15
N LYS A 144 8.83 -11.78 0.12
CA LYS A 144 9.68 -12.51 1.08
C LYS A 144 9.54 -11.95 2.50
N GLN A 145 9.48 -10.63 2.65
CA GLN A 145 9.32 -9.99 3.94
C GLN A 145 7.94 -10.21 4.54
N ARG A 146 6.88 -10.23 3.72
CA ARG A 146 5.50 -10.57 4.14
C ARG A 146 5.40 -11.94 4.82
N LYS A 147 6.29 -12.88 4.50
CA LYS A 147 6.33 -14.17 5.19
C LYS A 147 6.73 -14.03 6.66
N ILE A 148 7.39 -12.95 7.04
CA ILE A 148 7.94 -12.71 8.37
C ILE A 148 7.13 -11.63 9.09
N ASN A 149 6.89 -10.51 8.42
CA ASN A 149 6.20 -9.34 8.96
C ASN A 149 4.70 -9.39 8.64
N ALA A 150 3.90 -8.70 9.47
CA ALA A 150 2.51 -8.38 9.15
C ALA A 150 2.47 -7.43 7.95
N SER A 151 1.51 -7.63 7.04
CA SER A 151 1.30 -6.78 5.87
C SER A 151 -0.13 -6.26 5.86
N TYR A 152 -0.34 -5.05 5.33
CA TYR A 152 -1.68 -4.50 5.19
C TYR A 152 -2.62 -5.35 4.32
N MET A 153 -2.03 -6.18 3.46
CA MET A 153 -2.73 -7.15 2.60
C MET A 153 -3.14 -8.44 3.34
N ASP A 154 -2.76 -8.62 4.60
CA ASP A 154 -3.06 -9.81 5.36
C ASP A 154 -4.39 -9.67 6.11
N ARG A 155 -5.13 -10.78 6.25
CA ARG A 155 -6.30 -10.84 7.13
C ARG A 155 -5.89 -11.38 8.50
N PHE A 156 -6.31 -10.68 9.54
CA PHE A 156 -6.02 -11.00 10.91
C PHE A 156 -7.31 -11.26 11.70
N GLN A 157 -7.28 -12.20 12.62
CA GLN A 157 -8.31 -12.33 13.65
C GLN A 157 -7.85 -11.59 14.89
N LEU A 158 -8.69 -10.70 15.43
CA LEU A 158 -8.44 -10.07 16.71
C LEU A 158 -8.48 -11.11 17.84
N ILE A 159 -7.40 -11.17 18.63
CA ILE A 159 -7.29 -12.02 19.81
C ILE A 159 -7.70 -11.22 21.05
N ASP A 160 -7.04 -10.09 21.29
CA ASP A 160 -7.25 -9.24 22.46
C ASP A 160 -6.78 -7.80 22.19
N LEU A 161 -7.20 -6.87 23.04
CA LEU A 161 -6.68 -5.51 23.09
C LEU A 161 -5.70 -5.37 24.24
N VAL A 162 -4.51 -4.83 23.95
CA VAL A 162 -3.45 -4.67 24.95
C VAL A 162 -3.84 -3.62 25.98
N LYS A 163 -3.62 -3.93 27.26
CA LYS A 163 -4.00 -3.06 28.40
C LYS A 163 -3.22 -1.74 28.45
N GLU A 164 -1.97 -1.78 28.00
CA GLU A 164 -1.09 -0.62 27.94
C GLU A 164 -1.43 0.21 26.70
N VAL A 165 -1.73 1.49 26.91
CA VAL A 165 -2.04 2.44 25.84
C VAL A 165 -0.92 3.46 25.71
N SER A 166 -0.68 3.92 24.50
CA SER A 166 0.29 4.96 24.18
C SER A 166 -0.43 6.16 23.56
N GLU A 167 -0.04 7.38 23.90
CA GLU A 167 -0.57 8.56 23.21
C GLU A 167 -0.06 8.66 21.76
N SER A 168 1.10 8.06 21.45
CA SER A 168 1.68 8.09 20.09
C SER A 168 1.23 6.93 19.20
N GLN A 169 0.87 5.78 19.78
CA GLN A 169 0.45 4.59 19.02
C GLN A 169 -1.00 4.19 19.31
N GLY A 170 -1.65 4.86 20.25
CA GLY A 170 -3.02 4.56 20.67
C GLY A 170 -3.14 3.24 21.43
N ILE A 171 -4.22 2.53 21.13
CA ILE A 171 -4.52 1.19 21.60
C ILE A 171 -3.82 0.19 20.69
N MET A 172 -3.11 -0.78 21.27
CA MET A 172 -2.51 -1.88 20.52
C MET A 172 -3.46 -3.09 20.51
N ALA A 173 -3.50 -3.81 19.40
CA ALA A 173 -4.26 -5.03 19.21
C ALA A 173 -3.31 -6.23 19.07
N GLU A 174 -3.59 -7.30 19.81
CA GLU A 174 -3.00 -8.61 19.56
C GLU A 174 -3.84 -9.34 18.52
N VAL A 175 -3.21 -9.70 17.40
CA VAL A 175 -3.91 -10.26 16.24
C VAL A 175 -3.20 -11.50 15.70
N GLU A 176 -3.98 -12.48 15.27
CA GLU A 176 -3.47 -13.70 14.62
C GLU A 176 -3.69 -13.61 13.11
N ARG A 177 -2.62 -13.72 12.33
CA ARG A 177 -2.76 -13.80 10.87
C ARG A 177 -3.41 -15.13 10.47
N LEU A 178 -4.47 -15.04 9.67
CA LEU A 178 -5.29 -16.21 9.32
C LEU A 178 -4.55 -17.26 8.48
N SER A 179 -3.59 -16.83 7.65
CA SER A 179 -2.91 -17.70 6.67
C SER A 179 -1.88 -18.65 7.30
N ASP A 180 -1.12 -18.19 8.30
CA ASP A 180 -0.02 -18.95 8.90
C ASP A 180 0.00 -18.95 10.43
N LYS A 181 -1.04 -18.39 11.06
CA LYS A 181 -1.26 -18.43 12.52
C LYS A 181 -0.18 -17.72 13.34
N LYS A 182 0.57 -16.82 12.71
CA LYS A 182 1.50 -15.94 13.43
C LYS A 182 0.75 -14.85 14.17
N VAL A 183 1.22 -14.56 15.37
CA VAL A 183 0.64 -13.51 16.23
C VAL A 183 1.50 -12.25 16.13
N PHE A 184 0.83 -11.11 16.03
CA PHE A 184 1.42 -9.79 15.97
C PHE A 184 0.75 -8.86 16.97
N THR A 185 1.49 -7.83 17.39
CA THR A 185 0.93 -6.71 18.15
C THR A 185 1.02 -5.47 17.27
N LEU A 186 -0.12 -4.96 16.83
CA LEU A 186 -0.22 -3.87 15.86
C LEU A 186 -1.02 -2.70 16.47
N PRO A 187 -0.71 -1.44 16.14
CA PRO A 187 -1.56 -0.32 16.51
C PRO A 187 -2.96 -0.49 15.91
N LEU A 188 -4.01 -0.36 16.73
CA LEU A 188 -5.38 -0.49 16.25
C LEU A 188 -5.74 0.63 15.27
N CYS A 189 -5.07 1.79 15.35
CA CYS A 189 -5.25 2.89 14.40
C CYS A 189 -4.73 2.58 12.99
N GLN A 190 -3.94 1.51 12.82
CA GLN A 190 -3.45 1.07 11.50
C GLN A 190 -4.26 -0.12 10.97
N LEU A 191 -5.39 -0.43 11.59
CA LEU A 191 -6.23 -1.57 11.25
C LEU A 191 -7.66 -1.11 11.00
N GLU A 192 -8.34 -1.81 10.11
CA GLU A 192 -9.77 -1.66 9.83
C GLU A 192 -10.44 -3.03 9.85
N GLU A 193 -11.78 -3.04 9.93
CA GLU A 193 -12.55 -4.27 9.75
C GLU A 193 -12.51 -4.69 8.28
N ALA A 194 -12.13 -5.95 8.01
CA ALA A 194 -12.01 -6.49 6.65
C ALA A 194 -13.37 -6.70 5.92
N GLU A 195 -14.49 -6.56 6.62
CA GLU A 195 -15.89 -6.77 6.25
C GLU A 195 -16.75 -5.59 6.76
N PRO A 196 -17.03 -4.60 5.89
CA PRO A 196 -17.73 -3.35 6.26
C PRO A 196 -19.17 -3.51 6.77
N ILE A 197 -19.75 -4.71 6.70
CA ILE A 197 -21.17 -4.97 7.05
C ILE A 197 -21.32 -5.29 8.55
N THR A 198 -20.22 -5.49 9.28
CA THR A 198 -20.26 -5.91 10.69
C THR A 198 -20.45 -4.72 11.63
N ALA A 199 -21.03 -4.97 12.81
CA ALA A 199 -21.11 -3.96 13.88
C ALA A 199 -19.74 -3.52 14.39
N ASN A 200 -18.70 -4.32 14.14
CA ASN A 200 -17.32 -4.00 14.50
C ASN A 200 -16.75 -2.89 13.61
N TYR A 201 -17.19 -2.78 12.35
CA TYR A 201 -16.73 -1.75 11.42
C TYR A 201 -16.89 -0.36 12.03
N GLU A 202 -18.10 0.02 12.44
CA GLU A 202 -18.36 1.33 13.06
C GLU A 202 -17.53 1.54 14.33
N LEU A 203 -17.33 0.50 15.15
CA LEU A 203 -16.57 0.61 16.40
C LEU A 203 -15.08 0.91 16.16
N ILE A 204 -14.47 0.21 15.21
CA ILE A 204 -13.06 0.38 14.87
C ILE A 204 -12.87 1.70 14.13
N ASP A 205 -13.70 1.98 13.13
CA ASP A 205 -13.67 3.21 12.35
C ASP A 205 -13.80 4.45 13.24
N THR A 206 -14.84 4.50 14.09
CA THR A 206 -15.05 5.61 15.05
C THR A 206 -13.83 5.82 15.96
N TYR A 207 -13.11 4.75 16.33
CA TYR A 207 -11.88 4.87 17.11
C TYR A 207 -10.72 5.42 16.27
N VAL A 208 -10.50 4.89 15.07
CA VAL A 208 -9.44 5.32 14.14
C VAL A 208 -9.60 6.80 13.81
N THR A 209 -10.79 7.20 13.35
CA THR A 209 -11.09 8.60 13.01
C THR A 209 -10.85 9.54 14.19
N TRP A 210 -11.28 9.14 15.39
CA TRP A 210 -11.05 9.94 16.60
C TRP A 210 -9.56 10.05 16.93
N PHE A 211 -8.82 8.94 16.90
CA PHE A 211 -7.41 8.92 17.24
C PHE A 211 -6.59 9.82 16.31
N GLU A 212 -6.84 9.73 14.99
CA GLU A 212 -6.09 10.48 13.99
C GLU A 212 -6.37 11.99 14.02
N ASN A 213 -7.61 12.40 14.31
CA ASN A 213 -8.02 13.81 14.25
C ASN A 213 -7.87 14.58 15.57
N TYR A 214 -7.71 13.89 16.71
CA TYR A 214 -7.66 14.52 18.04
C TYR A 214 -6.35 14.26 18.81
N GLN A 215 -5.33 13.73 18.14
CA GLN A 215 -3.94 13.70 18.63
C GLN A 215 -3.23 15.05 18.40
N ASP A 216 -2.16 15.31 19.16
CA ASP A 216 -1.32 16.52 19.03
C ASP A 216 -0.19 16.35 18.01
#